data_AF-A0A816HSQ0-F1
#
_entry.id   AF-A0A816HSQ0-F1
#
_cell.length_a   1.000
_cell.length_b   1.000
_cell.length_c   1.000
_cell.angle_alpha   90.00
_cell.angle_beta   90.00
_cell.angle_gamma   90.00
#
_symmetry.space_group_name_H-M   'P 1'
#
loop_
_entity.id
_entity.type
_entity.pdbx_description
1 polymer ?
#
loop_
_entity_poly.entity_id
_entity_poly.type
_entity_poly.pdbx_seq_one_letter_code
_entity_poly.pdbx_strand_id
1 'polypeptide(L)'
;IYIYRGGLQTSDPHSPSQLVSLYQNIIYVTIRYRINVFGFMASTALSASRSGPIQSSGVQGFEDQQMAIQWVYDNIQFFGGNSNCITLQGHSAGAESVCLHLVAPASQGLFQRAITESAGCDVTELSLEDAERMGNQI
;
A
#
# COMPACT_ATOMS: atom_id res chain seq x y z
N ILE A 1 8.13 4.54 5.83
CA ILE A 1 7.26 3.34 5.73
C ILE A 1 7.58 2.68 4.39
N TYR A 2 7.88 1.39 4.39
CA TYR A 2 8.24 0.63 3.19
C TYR A 2 7.12 -0.33 2.80
N ILE A 3 6.66 -0.20 1.55
CA ILE A 3 5.75 -1.13 0.87
C ILE A 3 6.59 -2.05 0.00
N TYR A 4 6.54 -3.35 0.28
CA TYR A 4 7.41 -4.32 -0.37
C TYR A 4 6.98 -4.64 -1.82
N ARG A 5 7.88 -5.29 -2.57
CA ARG A 5 7.72 -5.66 -3.99
C ARG A 5 6.93 -6.98 -4.15
N GLY A 6 7.09 -7.68 -5.27
CA GLY A 6 6.46 -9.00 -5.47
C GLY A 6 5.19 -8.96 -6.33
N GLY A 7 5.03 -7.92 -7.14
CA GLY A 7 3.99 -7.86 -8.18
C GLY A 7 2.56 -7.89 -7.65
N LEU A 8 2.34 -7.48 -6.40
CA LEU A 8 1.08 -7.69 -5.67
C LEU A 8 0.66 -9.17 -5.51
N GLN A 9 1.51 -10.13 -5.88
CA GLN A 9 1.22 -11.58 -5.85
C GLN A 9 1.95 -12.31 -4.73
N THR A 10 3.19 -11.91 -4.43
CA THR A 10 4.09 -12.56 -3.47
C THR A 10 4.62 -11.58 -2.42
N SER A 11 5.06 -12.12 -1.28
CA SER A 11 5.69 -11.33 -0.23
C SER A 11 7.20 -11.34 -0.40
N ASP A 12 7.80 -10.18 -0.69
CA ASP A 12 9.24 -10.03 -0.89
C ASP A 12 9.81 -8.76 -0.22
N PRO A 13 9.77 -8.65 1.13
CA PRO A 13 10.40 -7.57 1.87
C PRO A 13 11.92 -7.75 1.93
N HIS A 14 12.68 -6.66 1.87
CA HIS A 14 14.12 -6.69 2.17
C HIS A 14 14.39 -6.25 3.62
N SER A 15 15.55 -6.66 4.15
CA SER A 15 15.99 -6.20 5.46
C SER A 15 16.28 -4.69 5.45
N PRO A 16 15.90 -3.95 6.50
CA PRO A 16 16.27 -2.55 6.65
C PRO A 16 17.65 -2.34 7.29
N SER A 17 18.35 -3.41 7.70
CA SER A 17 19.56 -3.32 8.53
C SER A 17 20.62 -2.40 7.94
N GLN A 18 20.86 -2.47 6.62
CA GLN A 18 21.85 -1.60 5.97
C GLN A 18 21.44 -0.13 6.04
N LEU A 19 20.19 0.20 5.69
CA LEU A 19 19.68 1.58 5.76
C LEU A 19 19.72 2.14 7.18
N VAL A 20 19.24 1.38 8.18
CA VAL A 20 19.26 1.81 9.58
C VAL A 20 20.70 1.96 10.10
N SER A 21 21.63 1.12 9.64
CA SER A 21 23.04 1.23 10.03
C SER A 21 23.72 2.48 9.46
N LEU A 22 23.39 2.86 8.23
CA LEU A 22 23.93 4.04 7.56
C LEU A 22 23.28 5.34 8.07
N TYR A 23 21.99 5.31 8.36
CA TYR A 23 21.20 6.45 8.80
C TYR A 23 20.73 6.21 10.24
N GLN A 24 21.56 6.56 11.22
CA GLN A 24 21.30 6.22 12.63
C GLN A 24 20.10 6.97 13.27
N ASN A 25 19.49 7.92 12.55
CA ASN A 25 18.39 8.75 13.04
C ASN A 25 17.11 8.54 12.21
N ILE A 26 16.81 7.31 11.81
CA ILE A 26 15.54 6.96 11.15
C ILE A 26 14.83 5.83 11.87
N ILE A 27 13.50 5.81 11.77
CA ILE A 27 12.70 4.63 12.08
C ILE A 27 12.25 4.01 10.77
N TYR A 28 12.59 2.74 10.58
CA TYR A 28 12.18 1.97 9.41
C TYR A 28 10.99 1.08 9.77
N VAL A 29 9.89 1.25 9.06
CA VAL A 29 8.67 0.45 9.24
C VAL A 29 8.37 -0.29 7.95
N THR A 30 8.35 -1.63 8.01
CA THR A 30 7.86 -2.49 6.92
C THR A 30 6.45 -2.94 7.25
N ILE A 31 5.52 -2.77 6.32
CA ILE A 31 4.11 -3.19 6.51
C ILE A 31 3.81 -4.48 5.75
N ARG A 32 2.84 -5.25 6.26
CA ARG A 32 2.23 -6.36 5.53
C ARG A 32 0.83 -5.95 5.05
N TYR A 33 0.45 -6.48 3.90
CA TYR A 33 -0.84 -6.25 3.26
C TYR A 33 -1.25 -7.52 2.51
N ARG A 34 -2.55 -7.72 2.30
CA ARG A 34 -3.06 -8.84 1.50
C ARG A 34 -2.56 -8.74 0.06
N ILE A 35 -2.18 -9.89 -0.49
CA ILE A 35 -1.62 -10.06 -1.84
C ILE A 35 -2.49 -11.06 -2.61
N ASN A 36 -2.26 -11.18 -3.91
CA ASN A 36 -2.93 -12.07 -4.85
C ASN A 36 -4.47 -11.98 -4.74
N VAL A 37 -5.17 -13.11 -4.94
CA VAL A 37 -6.64 -13.20 -4.84
C VAL A 37 -7.18 -12.67 -3.51
N PHE A 38 -6.41 -12.74 -2.42
CA PHE A 38 -6.86 -12.24 -1.12
C PHE A 38 -6.86 -10.70 -1.03
N GLY A 39 -6.00 -10.03 -1.79
CA GLY A 39 -5.87 -8.57 -1.78
C GLY A 39 -6.51 -7.86 -2.96
N PHE A 40 -6.62 -8.55 -4.10
CA PHE A 40 -6.89 -7.89 -5.38
C PHE A 40 -7.91 -8.62 -6.26
N MET A 41 -8.65 -9.59 -5.71
CA MET A 41 -9.80 -10.16 -6.42
C MET A 41 -10.99 -9.19 -6.40
N ALA A 42 -11.49 -8.87 -7.59
CA ALA A 42 -12.74 -8.16 -7.79
C ALA A 42 -13.83 -9.12 -8.27
N SER A 43 -15.02 -9.06 -7.69
CA SER A 43 -16.21 -9.77 -8.18
C SER A 43 -17.46 -9.03 -7.71
N THR A 44 -18.57 -9.16 -8.44
CA THR A 44 -19.82 -8.47 -8.06
C THR A 44 -20.34 -9.00 -6.71
N ALA A 45 -20.18 -10.29 -6.46
CA ALA A 45 -20.52 -10.90 -5.17
C ALA A 45 -19.66 -10.36 -4.03
N LEU A 46 -18.34 -10.19 -4.25
CA LEU A 46 -17.45 -9.62 -3.24
C LEU A 46 -17.81 -8.16 -2.98
N SER A 47 -17.97 -7.34 -4.03
CA SER A 47 -18.38 -5.93 -3.91
C SER A 47 -19.71 -5.80 -3.15
N ALA A 48 -20.71 -6.61 -3.48
CA ALA A 48 -22.01 -6.61 -2.78
C ALA A 48 -21.93 -7.02 -1.31
N SER A 49 -20.92 -7.80 -0.92
CA SER A 49 -20.70 -8.20 0.48
C SER A 49 -19.98 -7.14 1.32
N ARG A 50 -19.45 -6.08 0.69
CA ARG A 50 -18.66 -5.07 1.39
C ARG A 50 -19.52 -4.17 2.25
N SER A 51 -18.95 -3.73 3.36
CA SER A 51 -19.49 -2.68 4.21
C SER A 51 -18.39 -1.65 4.46
N GLY A 52 -18.72 -0.36 4.42
CA GLY A 52 -17.76 0.73 4.59
C GLY A 52 -17.77 1.76 3.46
N PRO A 53 -16.81 2.70 3.46
CA PRO A 53 -16.77 3.79 2.48
C PRO A 53 -16.38 3.31 1.07
N ILE A 54 -15.59 2.23 0.98
CA ILE A 54 -15.19 1.62 -0.29
C ILE A 54 -16.06 0.38 -0.53
N GLN A 55 -16.97 0.51 -1.49
CA GLN A 55 -17.95 -0.51 -1.87
C GLN A 55 -17.48 -1.41 -3.02
N SER A 56 -16.25 -1.21 -3.51
CA SER A 56 -15.64 -2.01 -4.58
C SER A 56 -14.69 -3.07 -4.01
N SER A 57 -14.72 -4.27 -4.61
CA SER A 57 -13.69 -5.29 -4.41
C SER A 57 -12.47 -5.03 -5.32
N GLY A 58 -11.40 -5.81 -5.18
CA GLY A 58 -10.16 -5.68 -5.96
C GLY A 58 -9.12 -4.72 -5.39
N VAL A 59 -9.41 -4.04 -4.27
CA VAL A 59 -8.55 -3.01 -3.68
C VAL A 59 -8.20 -3.28 -2.22
N GLN A 60 -8.53 -4.45 -1.70
CA GLN A 60 -8.36 -4.83 -0.31
C GLN A 60 -6.91 -4.73 0.18
N GLY A 61 -5.94 -5.08 -0.68
CA GLY A 61 -4.53 -4.94 -0.37
C GLY A 61 -4.10 -3.48 -0.21
N PHE A 62 -4.66 -2.57 -1.01
CA PHE A 62 -4.42 -1.12 -0.86
C PHE A 62 -5.09 -0.55 0.39
N GLU A 63 -6.28 -1.05 0.76
CA GLU A 63 -6.92 -0.68 2.02
C GLU A 63 -6.08 -1.10 3.23
N ASP A 64 -5.47 -2.29 3.21
CA ASP A 64 -4.57 -2.74 4.27
C ASP A 64 -3.35 -1.82 4.39
N GLN A 65 -2.76 -1.43 3.25
CA GLN A 65 -1.63 -0.50 3.22
C GLN A 65 -2.03 0.86 3.81
N GLN A 66 -3.19 1.39 3.42
CA GLN A 66 -3.71 2.65 3.97
C GLN A 66 -3.91 2.56 5.49
N MET A 67 -4.54 1.48 5.97
CA MET A 67 -4.73 1.26 7.40
C MET A 67 -3.40 1.20 8.15
N ALA A 68 -2.39 0.53 7.58
CA ALA A 68 -1.06 0.46 8.19
C ALA A 68 -0.36 1.83 8.20
N ILE A 69 -0.50 2.62 7.13
CA ILE A 69 0.04 3.99 7.07
C ILE A 69 -0.62 4.87 8.12
N GLN A 70 -1.95 4.82 8.25
CA GLN A 70 -2.69 5.53 9.30
C GLN A 70 -2.23 5.11 10.70
N TRP A 71 -2.10 3.80 10.93
CA TRP A 71 -1.62 3.29 12.20
C TRP A 71 -0.23 3.84 12.53
N VAL A 72 0.68 3.89 11.56
CA VAL A 72 2.01 4.48 11.77
C VAL A 72 1.87 5.97 12.06
N TYR A 73 1.07 6.73 11.31
CA TYR A 73 0.85 8.15 11.54
C TYR A 73 0.38 8.43 12.98
N ASP A 74 -0.57 7.65 13.48
CA ASP A 74 -1.14 7.81 14.82
C ASP A 74 -0.20 7.36 15.95
N ASN A 75 0.71 6.42 15.68
CA ASN A 75 1.46 5.73 16.73
C ASN A 75 2.99 5.94 16.70
N ILE A 76 3.57 6.46 15.62
CA ILE A 76 5.04 6.49 15.46
C ILE A 76 5.75 7.29 16.56
N GLN A 77 5.07 8.27 17.16
CA GLN A 77 5.58 9.04 18.30
C GLN A 77 5.94 8.17 19.51
N PHE A 78 5.22 7.07 19.75
CA PHE A 78 5.51 6.13 20.85
C PHE A 78 6.79 5.31 20.60
N PHE A 79 7.28 5.30 19.36
CA PHE A 79 8.55 4.69 18.97
C PHE A 79 9.67 5.73 18.83
N GLY A 80 9.41 7.00 19.19
CA GLY A 80 10.36 8.11 19.07
C GLY A 80 10.41 8.78 17.69
N GLY A 81 9.45 8.50 16.81
CA GLY A 81 9.36 9.13 15.48
C GLY A 81 8.50 10.39 15.46
N ASN A 82 8.47 11.04 14.30
CA ASN A 82 7.67 12.24 14.06
C ASN A 82 6.66 11.99 12.95
N SER A 83 5.35 12.05 13.26
CA SER A 83 4.26 11.85 12.30
C SER A 83 4.22 12.89 11.18
N ASN A 84 4.80 14.08 11.40
CA ASN A 84 4.97 15.12 10.38
C ASN A 84 6.23 14.91 9.51
N CYS A 85 6.95 13.80 9.68
CA CYS A 85 8.16 13.48 8.93
C CYS A 85 8.15 12.04 8.38
N ILE A 86 7.00 11.62 7.85
CA ILE A 86 6.83 10.30 7.25
C ILE A 86 7.19 10.36 5.76
N THR A 87 8.10 9.48 5.36
CA THR A 87 8.38 9.16 3.94
C THR A 87 7.81 7.79 3.61
N LEU A 88 6.98 7.71 2.57
CA LEU A 88 6.53 6.45 1.99
C LEU A 88 7.52 6.02 0.90
N GLN A 89 7.97 4.77 0.95
CA GLN A 89 8.92 4.21 -0.01
C GLN A 89 8.37 2.87 -0.52
N GLY A 90 8.56 2.60 -1.81
CA GLY A 90 8.24 1.29 -2.37
C GLY A 90 9.09 0.96 -3.58
N HIS A 91 9.12 -0.34 -3.90
CA HIS A 91 9.86 -0.89 -5.05
C HIS A 91 8.94 -1.76 -5.91
N SER A 92 9.01 -1.64 -7.25
CA SER A 92 8.14 -2.36 -8.21
C SER A 92 6.65 -2.16 -7.84
N ALA A 93 5.86 -3.22 -7.62
CA ALA A 93 4.47 -3.10 -7.16
C ALA A 93 4.29 -2.26 -5.88
N GLY A 94 5.31 -2.23 -5.01
CA GLY A 94 5.31 -1.33 -3.85
C GLY A 94 5.43 0.14 -4.27
N ALA A 95 6.19 0.45 -5.33
CA ALA A 95 6.28 1.80 -5.89
C ALA A 95 4.97 2.22 -6.58
N GLU A 96 4.31 1.31 -7.28
CA GLU A 96 2.95 1.51 -7.81
C GLU A 96 1.96 1.85 -6.68
N SER A 97 2.05 1.11 -5.57
CA SER A 97 1.27 1.38 -4.35
C SER A 97 1.54 2.78 -3.78
N VAL A 98 2.81 3.22 -3.77
CA VAL A 98 3.16 4.60 -3.37
C VAL A 98 2.47 5.63 -4.27
N CYS A 99 2.47 5.42 -5.58
CA CYS A 99 1.78 6.29 -6.53
C CYS A 99 0.27 6.34 -6.28
N LEU A 100 -0.37 5.20 -6.01
CA LEU A 100 -1.79 5.15 -5.66
C LEU A 100 -2.08 5.93 -4.37
N HIS A 101 -1.23 5.79 -3.34
CA HIS A 101 -1.38 6.55 -2.10
C HIS A 101 -1.13 8.06 -2.24
N LEU A 102 -0.34 8.50 -3.23
CA LEU A 102 -0.16 9.93 -3.52
C LEU A 102 -1.44 10.60 -4.01
N VAL A 103 -2.32 9.85 -4.68
CA VAL A 103 -3.58 10.38 -5.25
C VAL A 103 -4.83 9.94 -4.49
N ALA A 104 -4.73 8.94 -3.62
CA ALA A 104 -5.84 8.45 -2.82
C ALA A 104 -6.26 9.51 -1.77
N PRO A 105 -7.52 10.01 -1.81
CA PRO A 105 -7.99 11.01 -0.85
C PRO A 105 -7.83 10.56 0.61
N ALA A 106 -8.01 9.26 0.86
CA ALA A 106 -7.96 8.68 2.19
C ALA A 106 -6.53 8.47 2.72
N SER A 107 -5.49 8.74 1.90
CA SER A 107 -4.08 8.78 2.33
C SER A 107 -3.53 10.20 2.45
N GLN A 108 -4.33 11.21 2.09
CA GLN A 108 -3.91 12.61 2.11
C GLN A 108 -3.50 13.06 3.51
N GLY A 109 -2.31 13.64 3.62
CA GLY A 109 -1.77 14.17 4.88
C GLY A 109 -1.09 13.13 5.78
N LEU A 110 -1.18 11.83 5.48
CA LEU A 110 -0.57 10.78 6.31
C LEU A 110 0.95 10.63 6.12
N PHE A 111 1.49 11.21 5.04
CA PHE A 111 2.92 11.25 4.76
C PHE A 111 3.28 12.51 3.97
N GLN A 112 4.54 12.93 4.03
CA GLN A 112 5.01 14.19 3.46
C GLN A 112 5.94 14.00 2.27
N ARG A 113 6.48 12.80 2.08
CA ARG A 113 7.47 12.48 1.04
C ARG A 113 7.23 11.09 0.48
N ALA A 114 7.58 10.90 -0.78
CA ALA A 114 7.46 9.63 -1.49
C ALA A 114 8.77 9.27 -2.21
N ILE A 115 9.10 7.98 -2.23
CA ILE A 115 10.20 7.39 -3.00
C ILE A 115 9.63 6.21 -3.79
N THR A 116 9.76 6.26 -5.10
CA THR A 116 9.30 5.23 -6.03
C THR A 116 10.50 4.60 -6.74
N GLU A 117 10.72 3.31 -6.54
CA GLU A 117 11.84 2.58 -7.14
C GLU A 117 11.33 1.54 -8.14
N SER A 118 11.87 1.54 -9.36
CA SER A 118 11.57 0.52 -10.37
C SER A 118 10.09 0.37 -10.78
N ALA A 119 9.28 1.42 -10.58
CA ALA A 119 7.97 1.66 -11.22
C ALA A 119 7.61 3.16 -11.16
N GLY A 120 6.76 3.63 -12.08
CA GLY A 120 6.29 5.02 -12.17
C GLY A 120 4.82 5.19 -11.77
N CYS A 121 4.34 6.44 -11.76
CA CYS A 121 2.93 6.75 -11.46
C CYS A 121 2.04 6.77 -12.72
N ASP A 122 2.40 5.96 -13.71
CA ASP A 122 1.76 5.77 -15.00
C ASP A 122 0.99 4.43 -15.09
N VAL A 123 0.80 3.78 -13.93
CA VAL A 123 0.06 2.51 -13.83
C VAL A 123 -1.39 2.73 -14.25
N THR A 124 -1.81 1.99 -15.27
CA THR A 124 -3.21 1.94 -15.69
C THR A 124 -3.87 0.75 -15.04
N GLU A 125 -4.68 1.00 -14.01
CA GLU A 125 -5.48 -0.03 -13.36
C GLU A 125 -6.67 -0.43 -14.25
N LEU A 126 -7.11 -1.69 -14.13
CA LEU A 126 -8.34 -2.15 -14.77
C LEU A 126 -9.53 -1.37 -14.22
N SER A 127 -10.52 -1.11 -15.07
CA SER A 127 -11.81 -0.63 -14.59
C SER A 127 -12.42 -1.65 -13.63
N LEU A 128 -13.21 -1.19 -12.66
CA LEU A 128 -13.92 -2.10 -11.75
C LEU A 128 -14.79 -3.11 -12.52
N GLU A 129 -15.47 -2.64 -13.58
CA GLU A 129 -16.29 -3.49 -14.44
C GLU A 129 -15.47 -4.61 -15.09
N ASP A 130 -14.29 -4.28 -15.65
CA ASP A 130 -13.41 -5.27 -16.26
C ASP A 130 -12.85 -6.25 -15.23
N ALA A 131 -12.43 -5.75 -14.07
CA ALA A 131 -11.89 -6.56 -12.98
C ALA A 131 -12.95 -7.53 -12.43
N GLU A 132 -14.18 -7.07 -12.20
CA GLU A 132 -15.29 -7.92 -11.75
C GLU A 132 -15.70 -8.91 -12.84
N ARG A 133 -15.71 -8.51 -14.12
CA ARG A 133 -15.98 -9.43 -15.24
C ARG A 133 -14.97 -10.58 -15.27
N MET A 134 -13.69 -10.31 -15.02
CA MET A 134 -12.66 -11.34 -14.93
C MET A 134 -12.84 -12.22 -13.69
N GLY A 135 -13.02 -11.63 -12.51
CA GLY A 135 -13.12 -12.39 -11.27
C GLY A 135 -14.43 -13.16 -11.10
N ASN A 136 -15.48 -12.85 -11.85
CA ASN A 136 -16.69 -13.66 -11.92
C ASN A 136 -16.55 -14.94 -12.77
N GLN A 137 -15.42 -15.13 -13.48
CA GLN A 137 -15.17 -16.32 -14.33
C GLN A 137 -14.41 -17.45 -13.62
N ILE A 138 -13.99 -17.22 -12.37
CA ILE A 138 -13.25 -18.16 -11.51
C ILE A 138 -14.07 -18.51 -10.28
#